data_AF-A0A4W5K2T6-F1
#
_entry.id   AF-A0A4W5K2T6-F1
#
_cell.length_a   1.000
_cell.length_b   1.000
_cell.length_c   1.000
_cell.angle_alpha   90.00
_cell.angle_beta   90.00
_cell.angle_gamma   90.00
#
_symmetry.space_group_name_H-M   'P 1'
#
loop_
_entity.id
_entity.type
_entity.pdbx_description
1 polymer ?
#
loop_
_entity_poly.entity_id
_entity_poly.type
_entity_poly.pdbx_seq_one_letter_code
_entity_poly.pdbx_strand_id
1 'polypeptide(L)'
;MAMLFHLFILFQLLPCGYFACTRKLLHTTGTEDQSKEVFVQEEQANAFLGRHLLANRFDFELFTPGNLERECFEEVCNYEEAREVFENVPQTDDFWKKYTEDEDTRPSRLDVTALLVGLIAAGVAVVIFGLLVWYFCKGSCKENLSRAG
;
A
#
# COMPACT_ATOMS: atom_id res chain seq x y z
N MET A 1 27.69 13.27 -7.31
CA MET A 1 27.13 14.59 -6.95
C MET A 1 25.66 14.75 -7.39
N ALA A 2 25.23 14.24 -8.55
CA ALA A 2 23.80 14.29 -8.96
C ALA A 2 22.84 13.48 -8.07
N MET A 3 23.28 12.31 -7.58
CA MET A 3 22.47 11.44 -6.70
C MET A 3 22.18 12.07 -5.32
N LEU A 4 23.14 12.83 -4.78
CA LEU A 4 22.97 13.59 -3.53
C LEU A 4 22.00 14.76 -3.72
N PHE A 5 21.99 15.38 -4.90
CA PHE A 5 21.09 16.48 -5.23
C PHE A 5 19.63 16.00 -5.35
N HIS A 6 19.40 14.84 -5.95
CA HIS A 6 18.07 14.21 -5.97
C HIS A 6 17.61 13.75 -4.59
N LEU A 7 18.52 13.21 -3.77
CA LEU A 7 18.24 12.86 -2.38
C LEU A 7 17.87 14.11 -1.55
N PHE A 8 18.55 15.24 -1.79
CA PHE A 8 18.27 16.51 -1.14
C PHE A 8 16.91 17.07 -1.56
N ILE A 9 16.55 17.03 -2.84
CA ILE A 9 15.23 17.46 -3.33
C ILE A 9 14.08 16.59 -2.75
N LEU A 10 14.28 15.28 -2.66
CA LEU A 10 13.33 14.36 -1.99
C LEU A 10 13.17 14.69 -0.49
N PHE A 11 14.27 15.03 0.18
CA PHE A 11 14.28 15.43 1.60
C PHE A 11 13.59 16.78 1.85
N GLN A 12 13.60 17.70 0.87
CA GLN A 12 12.92 19.01 0.96
C GLN A 12 11.41 18.95 0.66
N LEU A 13 10.92 17.88 0.02
CA LEU A 13 9.47 17.67 -0.24
C LEU A 13 8.78 16.87 0.89
N LEU A 14 9.54 16.14 1.70
CA LEU A 14 9.06 15.39 2.87
C LEU A 14 8.39 16.25 3.98
N PRO A 15 8.84 17.47 4.31
CA PRO A 15 8.29 18.22 5.45
C PRO A 15 6.97 18.94 5.15
N CYS A 16 6.61 19.17 3.88
CA CYS A 16 5.34 19.83 3.54
C CYS A 16 4.10 18.97 3.85
N GLY A 17 4.25 17.64 3.90
CA GLY A 17 3.17 16.72 4.30
C GLY A 17 3.03 16.54 5.82
N TYR A 18 4.09 16.78 6.59
CA TYR A 18 4.15 16.47 8.03
C TYR A 18 3.63 17.61 8.93
N PHE A 19 3.74 18.87 8.52
CA PHE A 19 3.39 20.02 9.37
C PHE A 19 1.91 20.39 9.42
N ALA A 20 1.05 19.77 8.61
CA ALA A 20 -0.40 19.98 8.70
C ALA A 20 -1.05 19.13 9.81
N CYS A 21 -0.47 17.97 10.14
CA CYS A 21 -1.06 17.01 11.08
C CYS A 21 -0.80 17.37 12.55
N THR A 22 0.37 17.94 12.87
CA THR A 22 0.75 18.26 14.27
C THR A 22 -0.03 19.42 14.88
N ARG A 23 -0.67 20.28 14.06
CA ARG A 23 -1.51 21.38 14.58
C ARG A 23 -2.83 20.88 15.19
N LYS A 24 -3.30 19.68 14.82
CA LYS A 24 -4.52 19.08 15.37
C LYS A 24 -4.32 18.43 16.75
N LEU A 25 -3.09 18.05 17.10
CA LEU A 25 -2.80 17.32 18.34
C LEU A 25 -2.76 18.22 19.59
N LEU A 26 -2.47 19.51 19.42
CA LEU A 26 -2.32 20.44 20.57
C LEU A 26 -3.66 20.97 21.10
N HIS A 27 -4.76 20.83 20.36
CA HIS A 27 -6.08 21.36 20.77
C HIS A 27 -6.89 20.38 21.65
N THR A 28 -6.34 19.19 21.95
CA THR A 28 -7.02 18.16 22.75
C THR A 28 -6.35 17.97 24.11
N THR A 29 -5.90 19.05 24.74
CA THR A 29 -5.46 19.04 26.15
C THR A 29 -6.38 19.95 26.96
N GLY A 30 -7.62 19.52 27.16
CA GLY A 30 -8.56 20.30 27.95
C GLY A 30 -9.96 19.74 27.99
N THR A 31 -10.12 18.53 28.53
CA THR A 31 -11.20 18.13 29.46
C THR A 31 -11.04 16.65 29.77
N GLU A 32 -10.81 16.34 31.05
CA GLU A 32 -11.05 15.03 31.61
C GLU A 32 -12.55 14.73 31.52
N ASP A 33 -12.93 13.57 30.99
CA ASP A 33 -14.18 12.93 31.40
C ASP A 33 -13.96 11.42 31.56
N GLN A 34 -14.49 10.92 32.67
CA GLN A 34 -14.32 9.57 33.18
C GLN A 34 -15.12 8.58 32.34
N SER A 35 -14.45 7.67 31.65
CA SER A 35 -15.06 6.43 31.13
C SER A 35 -14.06 5.28 31.10
N LYS A 36 -13.31 5.11 32.20
CA LYS A 36 -12.37 3.99 32.37
C LYS A 36 -13.12 2.76 32.89
N GLU A 37 -13.57 1.88 32.00
CA GLU A 37 -13.43 0.41 32.14
C GLU A 37 -14.08 -0.42 31.01
N VAL A 38 -14.76 0.19 30.02
CA VAL A 38 -15.45 -0.59 28.96
C VAL A 38 -14.64 -0.66 27.66
N PHE A 39 -13.71 0.27 27.43
CA PHE A 39 -12.93 0.35 26.19
C PHE A 39 -11.43 0.18 26.46
N VAL A 40 -10.80 -0.73 25.69
CA VAL A 40 -9.35 -0.90 25.65
C VAL A 40 -8.68 0.33 25.01
N GLN A 41 -7.43 0.62 25.41
CA GLN A 41 -6.65 1.72 24.85
C GLN A 41 -6.47 1.57 23.33
N GLU A 42 -6.38 2.70 22.63
CA GLU A 42 -6.28 2.76 21.16
C GLU A 42 -5.15 1.87 20.61
N GLU A 43 -3.95 1.91 21.18
CA GLU A 43 -2.85 1.03 20.75
C GLU A 43 -3.20 -0.46 20.93
N GLN A 44 -3.93 -0.81 21.98
CA GLN A 44 -4.27 -2.19 22.31
C GLN A 44 -5.44 -2.70 21.47
N ALA A 45 -6.41 -1.83 21.17
CA ALA A 45 -7.48 -2.10 20.22
C ALA A 45 -6.95 -2.24 18.79
N ASN A 46 -5.98 -1.40 18.38
CA ASN A 46 -5.31 -1.49 17.08
C ASN A 46 -4.42 -2.72 16.94
N ALA A 47 -3.84 -3.23 18.04
CA ALA A 47 -3.14 -4.51 18.04
C ALA A 47 -4.08 -5.70 17.83
N PHE A 48 -5.32 -5.61 18.33
CA PHE A 48 -6.35 -6.65 18.16
C PHE A 48 -7.06 -6.55 16.81
N LEU A 49 -7.36 -5.32 16.35
CA LEU A 49 -7.95 -5.00 15.04
C LEU A 49 -6.88 -4.72 13.98
N GLY A 50 -5.66 -5.20 14.18
CA GLY A 50 -4.58 -5.06 13.22
C GLY A 50 -5.00 -5.72 11.92
N ARG A 51 -5.60 -4.95 11.01
CA ARG A 51 -6.02 -5.45 9.71
C ARG A 51 -4.75 -5.84 8.98
N HIS A 52 -4.48 -7.14 8.94
CA HIS A 52 -3.61 -7.71 7.92
C HIS A 52 -4.17 -7.22 6.58
N LEU A 53 -3.33 -6.70 5.69
CA LEU A 53 -3.80 -6.36 4.34
C LEU A 53 -4.18 -7.70 3.70
N LEU A 54 -5.49 -7.94 3.56
CA LEU A 54 -6.01 -9.06 2.82
C LEU A 54 -5.41 -9.00 1.41
N ALA A 55 -5.09 -10.15 0.83
CA ALA A 55 -4.47 -10.25 -0.47
C ALA A 55 -5.49 -9.98 -1.60
N ASN A 56 -6.34 -8.94 -1.49
CA ASN A 56 -7.37 -8.61 -2.48
C ASN A 56 -6.71 -8.28 -3.82
N ARG A 57 -6.79 -9.19 -4.78
CA ARG A 57 -6.13 -9.04 -6.06
C ARG A 57 -7.05 -8.38 -7.07
N PHE A 58 -7.21 -7.06 -6.98
CA PHE A 58 -7.94 -6.24 -7.98
C PHE A 58 -9.40 -6.64 -8.25
N ASP A 59 -9.96 -7.56 -7.48
CA ASP A 59 -11.33 -8.02 -7.53
C ASP A 59 -12.17 -7.31 -6.48
N PHE A 60 -13.42 -7.01 -6.84
CA PHE A 60 -14.38 -6.41 -5.94
C PHE A 60 -14.94 -7.47 -4.98
N GLU A 61 -14.06 -8.08 -4.18
CA GLU A 61 -14.34 -9.20 -3.28
C GLU A 61 -15.47 -8.93 -2.29
N LEU A 62 -15.67 -7.66 -1.92
CA LEU A 62 -16.81 -7.25 -1.10
C LEU A 62 -18.19 -7.63 -1.69
N PHE A 63 -18.28 -7.82 -3.01
CA PHE A 63 -19.54 -8.13 -3.70
C PHE A 63 -19.56 -9.53 -4.33
N THR A 64 -18.47 -10.28 -4.22
CA THR A 64 -18.35 -11.62 -4.83
C THR A 64 -18.42 -12.67 -3.73
N PRO A 65 -19.25 -13.72 -3.84
CA PRO A 65 -19.33 -14.75 -2.82
C PRO A 65 -18.01 -15.51 -2.69
N GLY A 66 -17.73 -15.96 -1.46
CA GLY A 66 -16.52 -16.69 -1.13
C GLY A 66 -16.34 -17.95 -1.99
N ASN A 67 -15.13 -18.19 -2.50
CA ASN A 67 -14.84 -19.38 -3.32
C ASN A 67 -13.48 -19.99 -2.95
N LEU A 68 -13.49 -21.27 -2.53
CA LEU A 68 -12.30 -21.99 -2.07
C LEU A 68 -11.19 -22.09 -3.12
N GLU A 69 -11.55 -22.29 -4.40
CA GLU A 69 -10.58 -22.34 -5.50
C GLU A 69 -9.87 -21.01 -5.67
N ARG A 70 -10.65 -19.93 -5.74
CA ARG A 70 -10.11 -18.58 -5.93
C ARG A 70 -9.28 -18.13 -4.73
N GLU A 71 -9.84 -18.20 -3.52
CA GLU A 71 -9.24 -17.59 -2.33
C GLU A 71 -8.07 -18.41 -1.78
N CYS A 72 -8.20 -19.73 -1.72
CA CYS A 72 -7.22 -20.56 -1.04
C CYS A 72 -6.28 -21.33 -1.98
N PHE A 73 -6.73 -21.74 -3.18
CA PHE A 73 -5.90 -22.53 -4.10
C PHE A 73 -5.16 -21.65 -5.13
N GLU A 74 -5.85 -20.70 -5.76
CA GLU A 74 -5.27 -19.72 -6.66
C GLU A 74 -4.51 -18.63 -5.88
N GLU A 75 -5.10 -18.18 -4.77
CA GLU A 75 -4.57 -17.16 -3.87
C GLU A 75 -4.16 -17.72 -2.50
N VAL A 76 -3.61 -16.87 -1.63
CA VAL A 76 -3.26 -17.23 -0.25
C VAL A 76 -4.34 -16.68 0.66
N CYS A 77 -5.09 -17.56 1.32
CA CYS A 77 -6.20 -17.18 2.19
C CYS A 77 -5.81 -17.22 3.67
N ASN A 78 -6.46 -16.37 4.45
CA ASN A 78 -6.44 -16.42 5.91
C ASN A 78 -7.55 -17.34 6.46
N TYR A 79 -7.49 -17.64 7.76
CA TYR A 79 -8.45 -18.54 8.40
C TYR A 79 -9.90 -18.03 8.33
N GLU A 80 -10.10 -16.71 8.39
CA GLU A 80 -11.41 -16.09 8.34
C GLU A 80 -12.04 -16.21 6.96
N GLU A 81 -11.27 -16.04 5.88
CA GLU A 81 -11.72 -16.25 4.50
C GLU A 81 -12.14 -17.71 4.28
N ALA A 82 -11.34 -18.68 4.76
CA ALA A 82 -11.72 -20.09 4.72
C ALA A 82 -13.04 -20.33 5.50
N ARG A 83 -13.22 -19.68 6.65
CA ARG A 83 -14.45 -19.76 7.44
C ARG A 83 -15.66 -19.18 6.72
N GLU A 84 -15.49 -18.07 6.00
CA GLU A 84 -16.55 -17.46 5.19
C GLU A 84 -17.02 -18.39 4.07
N VAL A 85 -16.13 -19.22 3.51
CA VAL A 85 -16.49 -20.22 2.49
C VAL A 85 -17.24 -21.43 3.06
N PHE A 86 -16.78 -21.97 4.20
CA PHE A 86 -17.38 -23.18 4.78
C PHE A 86 -18.59 -22.90 5.68
N GLU A 87 -18.73 -21.67 6.21
CA GLU A 87 -19.70 -21.24 7.23
C GLU A 87 -19.73 -22.09 8.51
N ASN A 88 -18.80 -23.05 8.66
CA ASN A 88 -18.77 -24.07 9.71
C ASN A 88 -17.36 -24.22 10.28
N VAL A 89 -17.22 -24.04 11.59
CA VAL A 89 -15.95 -24.15 12.32
C VAL A 89 -15.26 -25.52 12.14
N PRO A 90 -15.90 -26.68 12.38
CA PRO A 90 -15.19 -27.96 12.31
C PRO A 90 -14.67 -28.29 10.89
N GLN A 91 -15.40 -27.89 9.85
CA GLN A 91 -14.96 -28.07 8.46
C GLN A 91 -13.81 -27.13 8.11
N THR A 92 -13.85 -25.90 8.62
CA THR A 92 -12.76 -24.92 8.44
C THR A 92 -11.49 -25.41 9.13
N ASP A 93 -11.58 -25.94 10.34
CA ASP A 93 -10.42 -26.48 11.08
C ASP A 93 -9.75 -27.65 10.35
N ASP A 94 -10.55 -28.59 9.84
CA ASP A 94 -10.06 -29.75 9.08
C ASP A 94 -9.37 -29.34 7.77
N PHE A 95 -9.88 -28.29 7.11
CA PHE A 95 -9.28 -27.70 5.92
C PHE A 95 -7.98 -26.95 6.28
N TRP A 96 -8.05 -26.06 7.26
CA TRP A 96 -6.96 -25.17 7.66
C TRP A 96 -5.71 -25.94 8.06
N LYS A 97 -5.88 -27.03 8.81
CA LYS A 97 -4.76 -27.91 9.18
C LYS A 97 -3.98 -28.42 7.97
N LYS A 98 -4.69 -28.90 6.93
CA LYS A 98 -4.07 -29.37 5.69
C LYS A 98 -3.46 -28.22 4.90
N TYR A 99 -4.17 -27.10 4.87
CA TYR A 99 -3.76 -25.91 4.14
C TYR A 99 -2.40 -25.37 4.58
N THR A 100 -2.20 -25.23 5.90
CA THR A 100 -0.96 -24.75 6.50
C THR A 100 0.17 -25.76 6.41
N GLU A 101 -0.12 -27.07 6.51
CA GLU A 101 0.88 -28.13 6.29
C GLU A 101 1.47 -28.06 4.87
N ASP A 102 0.65 -27.73 3.86
CA ASP A 102 1.10 -27.58 2.47
C ASP A 102 1.73 -26.22 2.19
N GLU A 103 1.38 -25.15 2.93
CA GLU A 103 1.87 -23.79 2.73
C GLU A 103 3.38 -23.65 2.90
N ASP A 104 3.97 -24.35 3.88
CA ASP A 104 5.41 -24.36 4.14
C ASP A 104 6.25 -24.84 2.94
N THR A 105 5.62 -25.50 1.96
CA THR A 105 6.28 -26.04 0.77
C THR A 105 6.01 -25.21 -0.49
N ARG A 106 5.18 -24.17 -0.43
CA ARG A 106 4.77 -23.41 -1.62
C ARG A 106 5.90 -22.46 -2.06
N PRO A 107 6.39 -22.55 -3.31
CA PRO A 107 7.38 -21.62 -3.80
C PRO A 107 6.77 -20.22 -3.88
N SER A 108 7.51 -19.22 -3.39
CA SER A 108 7.16 -17.80 -3.50
C SER A 108 6.83 -17.45 -4.95
N ARG A 109 5.55 -17.15 -5.22
CA ARG A 109 5.09 -16.78 -6.56
C ARG A 109 5.63 -15.40 -6.89
N LEU A 110 6.32 -15.28 -8.02
CA LEU A 110 6.82 -14.01 -8.52
C LEU A 110 5.62 -13.13 -8.91
N ASP A 111 5.48 -11.95 -8.30
CA ASP A 111 4.39 -11.00 -8.61
C ASP A 111 4.56 -10.38 -10.00
N VAL A 112 4.03 -11.07 -11.01
CA VAL A 112 4.02 -10.62 -12.40
C VAL A 112 3.32 -9.25 -12.54
N THR A 113 2.29 -9.00 -11.73
CA THR A 113 1.56 -7.73 -11.70
C THR A 113 2.47 -6.58 -11.24
N ALA A 114 3.25 -6.77 -10.18
CA ALA A 114 4.21 -5.78 -9.70
C ALA A 114 5.29 -5.50 -10.75
N LEU A 115 5.79 -6.54 -11.43
CA LEU A 115 6.78 -6.40 -12.49
C LEU A 115 6.21 -5.61 -13.69
N LEU A 116 4.99 -5.92 -14.12
CA LEU A 116 4.31 -5.27 -15.24
C LEU A 116 4.01 -3.80 -14.92
N VAL A 117 3.49 -3.51 -13.72
CA VAL A 117 3.25 -2.14 -13.25
C VAL A 117 4.56 -1.36 -13.18
N GLY A 118 5.64 -1.98 -12.69
CA GLY A 118 6.97 -1.39 -12.66
C GLY A 118 7.48 -0.99 -14.05
N LEU A 119 7.31 -1.86 -15.05
CA LEU A 119 7.76 -1.59 -16.43
C LEU A 119 6.96 -0.45 -17.08
N ILE A 120 5.64 -0.43 -16.91
CA ILE A 120 4.77 0.64 -17.43
C ILE A 120 5.14 1.98 -16.76
N ALA A 121 5.27 1.99 -15.43
CA ALA A 121 5.61 3.20 -14.69
C ALA A 121 6.98 3.76 -15.11
N ALA A 122 7.98 2.90 -15.28
CA ALA A 122 9.30 3.29 -15.76
C ALA A 122 9.23 3.90 -17.18
N GLY A 123 8.50 3.27 -18.10
CA GLY A 123 8.31 3.79 -19.46
C GLY A 123 7.65 5.17 -19.48
N VAL A 124 6.58 5.35 -18.71
CA VAL A 124 5.88 6.63 -18.59
C VAL A 124 6.79 7.70 -18.00
N ALA A 125 7.58 7.38 -16.95
CA ALA A 125 8.52 8.30 -16.35
C ALA A 125 9.59 8.79 -17.35
N VAL A 126 10.11 7.88 -18.20
CA VAL A 126 11.09 8.23 -19.25
C VAL A 126 10.49 9.19 -20.28
N VAL A 127 9.25 8.93 -20.72
CA VAL A 127 8.56 9.82 -21.68
C VAL A 127 8.32 11.20 -21.07
N ILE A 128 7.82 11.27 -19.83
CA ILE A 128 7.61 12.54 -19.13
C ILE A 128 8.93 13.30 -18.98
N PHE A 129 10.00 12.62 -18.56
CA PHE A 129 11.31 13.23 -18.43
C PHE A 129 11.84 13.75 -19.78
N GLY A 130 11.71 12.97 -20.85
CA GLY A 130 12.09 13.38 -22.20
C GLY A 130 11.32 14.62 -22.69
N LEU A 131 10.01 14.68 -22.44
CA LEU A 131 9.18 15.85 -22.77
C LEU A 131 9.56 17.08 -21.96
N LEU A 132 9.84 16.92 -20.66
CA LEU A 132 10.31 18.01 -19.81
C LEU A 132 11.66 18.53 -20.32
N VAL A 133 12.64 17.65 -20.56
CA VAL A 133 13.95 18.04 -21.12
C VAL A 133 13.79 18.76 -22.45
N TRP A 134 12.95 18.25 -23.36
CA TRP A 134 12.69 18.92 -24.64
C TRP A 134 12.08 20.32 -24.45
N TYR A 135 11.10 20.46 -23.55
CA TYR A 135 10.49 21.75 -23.22
C TYR A 135 11.52 22.73 -22.62
N PHE A 136 12.31 22.27 -21.65
CA PHE A 136 13.35 23.08 -21.01
C PHE A 136 14.47 23.46 -21.99
N CYS A 137 14.91 22.54 -22.86
CA CYS A 137 15.91 22.82 -23.89
C CYS A 137 15.38 23.80 -24.94
N LYS A 138 14.09 23.70 -25.34
CA LYS A 138 13.47 24.67 -26.24
C LYS A 138 13.33 26.05 -25.59
N GLY A 139 12.98 26.11 -24.31
CA GLY A 139 12.90 27.35 -23.52
C GLY A 139 14.27 28.02 -23.38
N SER A 140 15.28 27.28 -22.93
CA SER A 140 16.66 27.78 -22.80
C SER A 140 17.26 28.17 -24.15
N CYS A 141 17.04 27.43 -25.24
CA CYS A 141 17.53 27.84 -26.57
C CYS A 141 16.85 29.13 -27.06
N LYS A 142 15.57 29.34 -26.73
CA LYS A 142 14.87 30.58 -27.08
C LYS A 142 15.42 31.79 -26.31
N GLU A 143 15.72 31.65 -25.02
CA GLU A 143 16.30 32.74 -24.22
C GLU A 143 17.75 33.05 -24.62
N ASN A 144 18.57 32.04 -24.91
CA ASN A 144 19.95 32.27 -25.36
C ASN A 144 20.03 32.94 -26.74
N LEU A 145 19.05 32.72 -27.62
CA LEU A 145 18.97 33.37 -28.93
C LEU A 145 18.47 34.83 -28.82
N SER A 146 17.53 35.11 -27.92
CA SER A 146 17.04 36.48 -27.68
C SER A 146 18.03 37.39 -26.93
N ARG A 147 19.07 36.83 -26.29
CA ARG A 147 20.14 37.60 -25.62
C ARG A 147 21.37 37.83 -26.51
N ALA A 148 21.41 37.22 -27.69
CA ALA A 148 22.55 37.27 -28.62
C ALA A 148 22.32 38.15 -29.86
N GLY A 149 21.11 38.72 -30.02
CA GLY A 149 20.77 39.71 -31.05
C GLY A 149 20.39 41.04 -30.41
#